data_AF-A0A536CBN2-F1
#
_entry.id   AF-A0A536CBN2-F1
#
_cell.length_a   1.000
_cell.length_b   1.000
_cell.length_c   1.000
_cell.angle_alpha   90.00
_cell.angle_beta   90.00
_cell.angle_gamma   90.00
#
_symmetry.space_group_name_H-M   'P 1'
#
loop_
_entity.id
_entity.type
_entity.pdbx_description
1 polymer ?
#
loop_
_entity_poly.entity_id
_entity_poly.type
_entity_poly.pdbx_seq_one_letter_code
_entity_poly.pdbx_strand_id
1 'polypeptide(L)'
;MPNNLVIYMVAHQPRRVRLPAQLIPRGTSPEKMDGLIFDEQMDRRYFDKVSKYSYRPATELFQSLVEKGMKISLGFSVSLLLQMRRFGPDVLAGFQKLVSHENVELVAVEPYHSFVFYLDIAAFAERMAWGKRQLEETFQKTITVTDTTEMFMSNDVYFQLQLSGFRGAVMDGRPWVMGWREPTHLYRYPNEEMRLFTRHYELSDDVGYRFSNRQWNGWPLMADTYATWVRQAMGEFVFLAWDFETFGEHHRADSGIFPFMHALHADFVKNKMRYLLPAEAITTFKDAHEMPLPEYGCTWAGDGGMDFFLGNEAQQGIFRLMHHIYNKAKLTKHPHLIDIAMWLLQSDNLHLIQWFSKAGAQAEVSAYFTPDEWWELGGLGILREQQRVYVNFLRAMDEYV
;
A
#
# COMPACT_ATOMS: atom_id res chain seq x y z
N MET A 1 15.41 -23.60 10.86
CA MET A 1 15.60 -22.69 9.71
C MET A 1 14.36 -22.83 8.84
N PRO A 2 13.59 -21.76 8.61
CA PRO A 2 12.50 -21.69 7.67
C PRO A 2 13.13 -21.96 6.31
N ASN A 3 12.63 -23.00 5.68
CA ASN A 3 12.94 -23.29 4.30
C ASN A 3 11.83 -22.76 3.39
N ASN A 4 10.92 -21.93 3.92
CA ASN A 4 9.75 -21.43 3.20
C ASN A 4 9.80 -19.91 3.11
N LEU A 5 9.33 -19.38 1.99
CA LEU A 5 9.33 -17.96 1.68
C LEU A 5 7.99 -17.57 1.05
N VAL A 6 7.38 -16.52 1.57
CA VAL A 6 6.19 -15.88 1.01
C VAL A 6 6.58 -14.46 0.63
N ILE A 7 6.33 -14.08 -0.63
CA ILE A 7 6.65 -12.74 -1.15
C ILE A 7 5.34 -12.05 -1.52
N TYR A 8 5.17 -10.82 -1.04
CA TYR A 8 4.06 -9.94 -1.36
C TYR A 8 4.59 -8.62 -1.91
N MET A 9 3.92 -8.10 -2.94
CA MET A 9 4.16 -6.74 -3.42
C MET A 9 2.84 -6.01 -3.63
N VAL A 10 2.79 -4.77 -3.19
CA VAL A 10 1.64 -3.88 -3.38
C VAL A 10 1.97 -2.81 -4.41
N ALA A 11 1.08 -2.58 -5.38
CA ALA A 11 1.21 -1.49 -6.34
C ALA A 11 0.09 -0.46 -6.11
N HIS A 12 0.49 0.80 -5.96
CA HIS A 12 -0.43 1.90 -5.64
C HIS A 12 -0.03 3.20 -6.34
N GLN A 13 -1.02 3.94 -6.81
CA GLN A 13 -0.88 5.35 -7.19
C GLN A 13 -2.06 6.14 -6.64
N PRO A 14 -1.84 7.30 -6.01
CA PRO A 14 -2.93 8.11 -5.52
C PRO A 14 -3.61 8.90 -6.62
N ARG A 15 -4.79 9.44 -6.31
CA ARG A 15 -5.42 10.49 -7.10
C ARG A 15 -5.07 11.83 -6.46
N ARG A 16 -4.19 12.59 -7.10
CA ARG A 16 -3.59 13.76 -6.48
C ARG A 16 -4.56 14.94 -6.49
N VAL A 17 -4.63 15.65 -5.37
CA VAL A 17 -5.39 16.89 -5.28
C VAL A 17 -4.75 18.00 -6.13
N ARG A 18 -5.59 18.88 -6.68
CA ARG A 18 -5.17 20.02 -7.48
C ARG A 18 -4.73 21.17 -6.59
N LEU A 19 -3.45 21.55 -6.70
CA LEU A 19 -2.89 22.73 -6.06
C LEU A 19 -2.37 23.72 -7.14
N PRO A 20 -2.60 25.04 -7.02
CA PRO A 20 -3.43 25.71 -6.02
C PRO A 20 -4.89 25.26 -6.06
N ALA A 21 -5.55 25.31 -4.90
CA ALA A 21 -6.93 24.82 -4.77
C ALA A 21 -7.90 25.69 -5.59
N GLN A 22 -8.75 25.05 -6.39
CA GLN A 22 -9.78 25.75 -7.13
C GLN A 22 -11.03 25.93 -6.27
N LEU A 23 -11.68 27.08 -6.41
CA LEU A 23 -13.03 27.28 -5.89
C LEU A 23 -14.00 26.39 -6.68
N ILE A 24 -14.93 25.76 -5.98
CA ILE A 24 -16.02 25.02 -6.59
C ILE A 24 -17.25 25.93 -6.57
N PRO A 25 -17.70 26.46 -7.72
CA PRO A 25 -18.85 27.35 -7.76
C PRO A 25 -20.11 26.68 -7.21
N ARG A 26 -20.94 27.48 -6.56
CA ARG A 26 -22.32 27.10 -6.23
C ARG A 26 -23.06 26.65 -7.49
N GLY A 27 -23.81 25.57 -7.39
CA GLY A 27 -24.55 24.91 -8.46
C GLY A 27 -23.71 23.97 -9.33
N THR A 28 -22.42 23.77 -9.03
CA THR A 28 -21.59 22.81 -9.77
C THR A 28 -22.12 21.40 -9.55
N SER A 29 -22.42 20.66 -10.63
CA SER A 29 -22.87 19.27 -10.51
C SER A 29 -21.74 18.39 -9.95
N PRO A 30 -22.06 17.34 -9.17
CA PRO A 30 -21.06 16.50 -8.53
C PRO A 30 -19.99 15.96 -9.50
N GLU A 31 -20.39 15.56 -10.71
CA GLU A 31 -19.50 14.98 -11.73
C GLU A 31 -18.47 15.98 -12.27
N LYS A 32 -18.78 17.29 -12.20
CA LYS A 32 -17.85 18.35 -12.60
C LYS A 32 -16.90 18.75 -11.46
N MET A 33 -17.21 18.39 -10.21
CA MET A 33 -16.35 18.72 -9.07
C MET A 33 -15.01 17.99 -9.13
N ASP A 34 -14.96 16.78 -9.70
CA ASP A 34 -13.73 16.00 -9.88
C ASP A 34 -12.59 16.79 -10.52
N GLY A 35 -12.86 17.49 -11.62
CA GLY A 35 -11.85 18.25 -12.36
C GLY A 35 -11.32 19.48 -11.60
N LEU A 36 -12.09 19.96 -10.61
CA LEU A 36 -11.74 21.08 -9.74
C LEU A 36 -10.96 20.63 -8.51
N ILE A 37 -11.18 19.38 -8.06
CA ILE A 37 -10.57 18.80 -6.85
C ILE A 37 -9.26 18.08 -7.16
N PHE A 38 -9.22 17.32 -8.27
CA PHE A 38 -8.09 16.44 -8.59
C PHE A 38 -7.33 16.91 -9.83
N ASP A 39 -6.03 16.65 -9.84
CA ASP A 39 -5.14 16.98 -10.95
C ASP A 39 -4.80 15.74 -11.79
N GLU A 40 -5.66 15.47 -12.76
CA GLU A 40 -5.49 14.36 -13.68
C GLU A 40 -4.20 14.46 -14.52
N GLN A 41 -3.75 15.67 -14.86
CA GLN A 41 -2.54 15.84 -15.67
C GLN A 41 -1.30 15.45 -14.85
N MET A 42 -1.30 15.83 -13.57
CA MET A 42 -0.26 15.42 -12.63
C MET A 42 -0.32 13.91 -12.39
N ASP A 43 -1.50 13.33 -12.19
CA ASP A 43 -1.65 11.87 -12.07
C ASP A 43 -1.09 11.14 -13.28
N ARG A 44 -1.43 11.59 -14.50
CA ARG A 44 -0.87 11.01 -15.73
C ARG A 44 0.64 11.14 -15.81
N ARG A 45 1.21 12.30 -15.45
CA ARG A 45 2.66 12.53 -15.48
C ARG A 45 3.41 11.54 -14.58
N TYR A 46 2.97 11.38 -13.34
CA TYR A 46 3.58 10.45 -12.39
C TYR A 46 3.33 9.00 -12.82
N PHE A 47 2.13 8.67 -13.27
CA PHE A 47 1.82 7.35 -13.82
C PHE A 47 2.75 7.00 -14.99
N ASP A 48 2.95 7.90 -15.96
CA ASP A 48 3.81 7.67 -17.13
C ASP A 48 5.28 7.46 -16.71
N LYS A 49 5.77 8.24 -15.73
CA LYS A 49 7.11 8.08 -15.14
C LYS A 49 7.28 6.69 -14.51
N VAL A 50 6.42 6.32 -13.56
CA VAL A 50 6.52 5.06 -12.83
C VAL A 50 6.29 3.87 -13.77
N SER A 51 5.39 4.01 -14.75
CA SER A 51 5.16 2.99 -15.76
C SER A 51 6.38 2.73 -16.64
N LYS A 52 7.17 3.76 -16.94
CA LYS A 52 8.40 3.65 -17.73
C LYS A 52 9.52 2.98 -16.95
N TYR A 53 9.73 3.39 -15.70
CA TYR A 53 10.90 2.98 -14.92
C TYR A 53 10.67 1.77 -14.04
N SER A 54 9.42 1.53 -13.61
CA SER A 54 9.04 0.42 -12.74
C SER A 54 8.09 -0.56 -13.41
N TYR A 55 6.82 -0.19 -13.70
CA TYR A 55 5.80 -1.20 -14.02
C TYR A 55 6.16 -2.10 -15.21
N ARG A 56 6.60 -1.55 -16.33
CA ARG A 56 6.99 -2.35 -17.51
C ARG A 56 8.22 -3.24 -17.23
N PRO A 57 9.39 -2.70 -16.83
CA PRO A 57 10.56 -3.56 -16.60
C PRO A 57 10.38 -4.52 -15.42
N ALA A 58 9.67 -4.13 -14.36
CA ALA A 58 9.44 -4.99 -13.20
C ALA A 58 8.46 -6.13 -13.51
N THR A 59 7.40 -5.89 -14.29
CA THR A 59 6.52 -6.99 -14.73
C THR A 59 7.26 -7.99 -15.63
N GLU A 60 8.15 -7.53 -16.51
CA GLU A 60 9.02 -8.42 -17.30
C GLU A 60 10.00 -9.23 -16.43
N LEU A 61 10.65 -8.58 -15.46
CA LEU A 61 11.50 -9.24 -14.46
C LEU A 61 10.72 -10.35 -13.75
N PHE A 62 9.60 -10.01 -13.11
CA PHE A 62 8.84 -10.96 -12.32
C PHE A 62 8.23 -12.06 -13.18
N GLN A 63 7.80 -11.77 -14.41
CA GLN A 63 7.37 -12.78 -15.37
C GLN A 63 8.46 -13.85 -15.55
N SER A 64 9.69 -13.42 -15.80
CA SER A 64 10.80 -14.36 -16.00
C SER A 64 11.20 -15.13 -14.73
N LEU A 65 10.93 -14.58 -13.55
CA LEU A 65 11.19 -15.25 -12.26
C LEU A 65 10.10 -16.26 -11.92
N VAL A 66 8.83 -15.95 -12.16
CA VAL A 66 7.73 -16.88 -11.90
C VAL A 66 7.74 -18.08 -12.84
N GLU A 67 8.20 -17.88 -14.08
CA GLU A 67 8.47 -18.95 -15.05
C GLU A 67 9.61 -19.89 -14.60
N LYS A 68 10.53 -19.40 -13.76
CA LYS A 68 11.60 -20.18 -13.13
C LYS A 68 11.20 -20.78 -11.76
N GLY A 69 9.93 -20.66 -11.38
CA GLY A 69 9.38 -21.27 -10.18
C GLY A 69 9.32 -20.37 -8.94
N MET A 70 9.66 -19.08 -9.06
CA MET A 70 9.36 -18.13 -7.98
C MET A 70 7.83 -18.02 -7.80
N LYS A 71 7.35 -18.00 -6.56
CA LYS A 71 5.95 -17.66 -6.25
C LYS A 71 5.87 -16.30 -5.60
N ILE A 72 4.95 -15.47 -6.07
CA ILE A 72 4.71 -14.13 -5.56
C ILE A 72 3.22 -13.88 -5.38
N SER A 73 2.89 -12.90 -4.55
CA SER A 73 1.54 -12.37 -4.44
C SER A 73 1.53 -10.88 -4.75
N LEU A 74 0.49 -10.42 -5.44
CA LEU A 74 0.36 -9.04 -5.91
C LEU A 74 -0.93 -8.41 -5.39
N GLY A 75 -0.82 -7.22 -4.82
CA GLY A 75 -1.94 -6.37 -4.43
C GLY A 75 -2.00 -5.13 -5.29
N PHE A 76 -3.21 -4.68 -5.60
CA PHE A 76 -3.45 -3.46 -6.36
C PHE A 76 -4.54 -2.64 -5.70
N SER A 77 -4.30 -1.34 -5.49
CA SER A 77 -5.40 -0.44 -5.22
C SER A 77 -6.30 -0.32 -6.46
N VAL A 78 -7.60 -0.13 -6.25
CA VAL A 78 -8.50 0.24 -7.34
C VAL A 78 -8.10 1.60 -7.92
N SER A 79 -7.48 2.48 -7.12
CA SER A 79 -6.91 3.72 -7.64
C SER A 79 -5.92 3.50 -8.77
N LEU A 80 -4.92 2.64 -8.58
CA LEU A 80 -3.97 2.30 -9.64
C LEU A 80 -4.67 1.60 -10.81
N LEU A 81 -5.61 0.69 -10.52
CA LEU A 81 -6.38 0.00 -11.56
C LEU A 81 -7.10 0.98 -12.51
N LEU A 82 -7.74 2.01 -11.96
CA LEU A 82 -8.41 3.04 -12.75
C LEU A 82 -7.42 3.85 -13.59
N GLN A 83 -6.25 4.18 -13.04
CA GLN A 83 -5.20 4.87 -13.77
C GLN A 83 -4.60 4.00 -14.89
N MET A 84 -4.37 2.71 -14.66
CA MET A 84 -3.91 1.79 -15.71
C MET A 84 -4.92 1.68 -16.85
N ARG A 85 -6.23 1.54 -16.54
CA ARG A 85 -7.29 1.51 -17.56
C ARG A 85 -7.32 2.78 -18.42
N ARG A 86 -7.01 3.93 -17.81
CA ARG A 86 -7.13 5.24 -18.44
C ARG A 86 -5.87 5.67 -19.19
N PHE A 87 -4.70 5.49 -18.60
CA PHE A 87 -3.43 6.08 -19.05
C PHE A 87 -2.47 5.05 -19.64
N GLY A 88 -2.50 3.79 -19.18
CA GLY A 88 -1.61 2.74 -19.66
C GLY A 88 -2.27 1.38 -19.76
N PRO A 89 -3.17 1.16 -20.73
CA PRO A 89 -3.78 -0.15 -20.96
C PRO A 89 -2.74 -1.26 -21.25
N ASP A 90 -1.57 -0.90 -21.78
CA ASP A 90 -0.44 -1.81 -21.98
C ASP A 90 0.21 -2.25 -20.66
N VAL A 91 0.27 -1.35 -19.68
CA VAL A 91 0.71 -1.66 -18.31
C VAL A 91 -0.26 -2.64 -17.66
N LEU A 92 -1.57 -2.38 -17.78
CA LEU A 92 -2.60 -3.30 -17.29
C LEU A 92 -2.43 -4.69 -17.92
N ALA A 93 -2.22 -4.75 -19.24
CA ALA A 93 -2.00 -6.01 -19.96
C ALA A 93 -0.75 -6.76 -19.46
N GLY A 94 0.33 -6.04 -19.13
CA GLY A 94 1.54 -6.60 -18.51
C GLY A 94 1.25 -7.26 -17.16
N PHE A 95 0.54 -6.56 -16.27
CA PHE A 95 0.10 -7.13 -15.00
C PHE A 95 -0.87 -8.29 -15.17
N GLN A 96 -1.83 -8.21 -16.10
CA GLN A 96 -2.75 -9.31 -16.39
C GLN A 96 -2.00 -10.57 -16.84
N LYS A 97 -0.98 -10.41 -17.71
CA LYS A 97 -0.11 -11.52 -18.13
C LYS A 97 0.60 -12.14 -16.91
N LEU A 98 1.26 -11.31 -16.09
CA LEU A 98 1.96 -11.78 -14.90
C LEU A 98 1.02 -12.51 -13.93
N VAL A 99 -0.11 -11.87 -13.59
CA VAL A 99 -1.10 -12.42 -12.68
C VAL A 99 -1.73 -13.69 -13.24
N SER A 100 -1.82 -13.90 -14.54
CA SER A 100 -2.38 -15.14 -15.11
C SER A 100 -1.54 -16.39 -14.77
N HIS A 101 -0.25 -16.23 -14.47
CA HIS A 101 0.65 -17.33 -14.17
C HIS A 101 0.26 -18.05 -12.85
N GLU A 102 0.34 -19.38 -12.78
CA GLU A 102 -0.11 -20.15 -11.61
C GLU A 102 0.67 -19.83 -10.32
N ASN A 103 1.95 -19.46 -10.45
CA ASN A 103 2.81 -19.02 -9.35
C ASN A 103 2.54 -17.58 -8.87
N VAL A 104 1.40 -16.98 -9.25
CA VAL A 104 1.00 -15.65 -8.79
C VAL A 104 -0.37 -15.69 -8.11
N GLU A 105 -0.47 -15.21 -6.88
CA GLU A 105 -1.73 -15.01 -6.14
C GLU A 105 -2.08 -13.52 -6.08
N LEU A 106 -3.37 -13.20 -6.03
CA LEU A 106 -3.84 -11.83 -5.79
C LEU A 106 -4.19 -11.60 -4.33
N VAL A 107 -3.89 -10.40 -3.85
CA VAL A 107 -4.27 -9.89 -2.52
C VAL A 107 -5.21 -8.71 -2.72
N ALA A 108 -6.34 -8.67 -2.02
CA ALA A 108 -7.23 -7.51 -2.02
C ALA A 108 -6.55 -6.38 -1.26
N VAL A 109 -6.59 -5.16 -1.78
CA VAL A 109 -6.04 -3.97 -1.10
C VAL A 109 -7.19 -3.02 -0.81
N GLU A 110 -7.08 -2.18 0.22
CA GLU A 110 -8.02 -1.08 0.43
C GLU A 110 -8.15 -0.29 -0.89
N PRO A 111 -9.36 -0.12 -1.44
CA PRO A 111 -9.51 0.24 -2.85
C PRO A 111 -8.89 1.57 -3.24
N TYR A 112 -8.96 2.59 -2.38
CA TYR A 112 -8.40 3.90 -2.64
C TYR A 112 -7.13 4.17 -1.83
N HIS A 113 -6.69 3.21 -1.00
CA HIS A 113 -5.70 3.43 0.03
C HIS A 113 -6.14 4.51 1.04
N SER A 114 -7.41 4.45 1.42
CA SER A 114 -8.08 5.41 2.27
C SER A 114 -8.09 5.02 3.74
N PHE A 115 -8.27 6.00 4.63
CA PHE A 115 -8.50 5.77 6.06
C PHE A 115 -9.97 5.65 6.43
N VAL A 116 -10.83 5.17 5.51
CA VAL A 116 -12.26 4.98 5.80
C VAL A 116 -12.51 4.09 7.03
N PHE A 117 -11.64 3.12 7.32
CA PHE A 117 -11.75 2.27 8.52
C PHE A 117 -11.72 3.06 9.84
N TYR A 118 -11.08 4.23 9.89
CA TYR A 118 -11.10 5.10 11.07
C TYR A 118 -12.41 5.86 11.25
N LEU A 119 -13.14 6.10 10.16
CA LEU A 119 -14.31 6.97 10.14
C LEU A 119 -15.62 6.16 10.12
N ASP A 120 -15.62 5.03 9.41
CA ASP A 120 -16.80 4.20 9.15
C ASP A 120 -16.38 2.78 8.79
N ILE A 121 -16.31 1.92 9.81
CA ILE A 121 -15.89 0.51 9.67
C ILE A 121 -16.87 -0.32 8.80
N ALA A 122 -18.15 0.09 8.73
CA ALA A 122 -19.12 -0.56 7.87
C ALA A 122 -18.89 -0.19 6.40
N ALA A 123 -18.66 1.09 6.11
CA ALA A 123 -18.27 1.52 4.77
C ALA A 123 -16.94 0.89 4.35
N PHE A 124 -15.97 0.77 5.26
CA PHE A 124 -14.73 0.03 5.01
C PHE A 124 -15.01 -1.40 4.51
N ALA A 125 -15.88 -2.15 5.19
CA ALA A 125 -16.25 -3.50 4.77
C ALA A 125 -16.87 -3.55 3.36
N GLU A 126 -17.80 -2.64 3.07
CA GLU A 126 -18.43 -2.52 1.75
C GLU A 126 -17.41 -2.21 0.66
N ARG A 127 -16.45 -1.31 0.97
CA ARG A 127 -15.38 -0.90 0.05
C ARG A 127 -14.39 -2.03 -0.18
N MET A 128 -13.97 -2.76 0.85
CA MET A 128 -13.12 -3.95 0.70
C MET A 128 -13.78 -5.00 -0.18
N ALA A 129 -15.07 -5.28 0.04
CA ALA A 129 -15.82 -6.21 -0.80
C ALA A 129 -15.93 -5.73 -2.25
N TRP A 130 -16.14 -4.43 -2.47
CA TRP A 130 -16.17 -3.84 -3.81
C TRP A 130 -14.80 -3.89 -4.51
N GLY A 131 -13.72 -3.53 -3.82
CA GLY A 131 -12.36 -3.58 -4.38
C GLY A 131 -11.94 -5.00 -4.74
N LYS A 132 -12.22 -5.96 -3.86
CA LYS A 132 -12.04 -7.39 -4.15
C LYS A 132 -12.73 -7.78 -5.47
N ARG A 133 -14.00 -7.43 -5.65
CA ARG A 133 -14.73 -7.71 -6.91
C ARG A 133 -14.06 -7.07 -8.12
N GLN A 134 -13.64 -5.80 -8.04
CA GLN A 134 -12.96 -5.13 -9.14
C GLN A 134 -11.67 -5.83 -9.57
N LEU A 135 -10.89 -6.33 -8.61
CA LEU A 135 -9.66 -7.07 -8.89
C LEU A 135 -9.96 -8.46 -9.46
N GLU A 136 -10.88 -9.22 -8.85
CA GLU A 136 -11.29 -10.55 -9.34
C GLU A 136 -11.83 -10.48 -10.77
N GLU A 137 -12.64 -9.45 -11.10
CA GLU A 137 -13.14 -9.21 -12.46
C GLU A 137 -12.03 -8.81 -13.44
N THR A 138 -11.06 -8.00 -13.01
CA THR A 138 -9.99 -7.53 -13.90
C THR A 138 -8.99 -8.63 -14.24
N PHE A 139 -8.65 -9.44 -13.24
CA PHE A 139 -7.54 -10.40 -13.33
C PHE A 139 -8.00 -11.86 -13.40
N GLN A 140 -9.31 -12.12 -13.28
CA GLN A 140 -9.92 -13.44 -13.41
C GLN A 140 -9.33 -14.48 -12.43
N LYS A 141 -9.00 -14.03 -11.21
CA LYS A 141 -8.49 -14.87 -10.11
C LYS A 141 -9.19 -14.53 -8.82
N THR A 142 -9.56 -15.55 -8.05
CA THR A 142 -10.21 -15.40 -6.75
C THR A 142 -9.22 -14.95 -5.67
N ILE A 143 -9.68 -14.11 -4.76
CA ILE A 143 -8.87 -13.55 -3.68
C ILE A 143 -9.34 -14.08 -2.33
N THR A 144 -8.40 -14.47 -1.46
CA THR A 144 -8.70 -14.89 -0.07
C THR A 144 -7.91 -14.16 1.00
N VAL A 145 -6.86 -13.43 0.61
CA VAL A 145 -5.99 -12.67 1.50
C VAL A 145 -6.11 -11.19 1.19
N THR A 146 -5.95 -10.35 2.22
CA THR A 146 -6.09 -8.89 2.09
C THR A 146 -4.92 -8.13 2.69
N ASP A 147 -4.73 -6.92 2.19
CA ASP A 147 -3.96 -5.83 2.74
C ASP A 147 -4.86 -4.62 2.93
N THR A 148 -4.53 -3.79 3.90
CA THR A 148 -5.20 -2.55 4.23
C THR A 148 -4.28 -1.39 3.86
N THR A 149 -4.80 -0.17 3.95
CA THR A 149 -3.97 1.03 3.74
C THR A 149 -2.76 1.00 4.66
N GLU A 150 -1.55 0.96 4.08
CA GLU A 150 -0.28 1.02 4.80
C GLU A 150 -0.06 -0.16 5.79
N MET A 151 -0.60 -1.34 5.46
CA MET A 151 -0.66 -2.51 6.36
C MET A 151 -1.24 -2.17 7.74
N PHE A 152 -2.21 -1.24 7.76
CA PHE A 152 -2.86 -0.85 8.99
C PHE A 152 -3.62 -2.02 9.63
N MET A 153 -3.30 -2.35 10.88
CA MET A 153 -3.98 -3.40 11.61
C MET A 153 -4.30 -2.96 13.04
N SER A 154 -5.55 -3.17 13.43
CA SER A 154 -6.10 -2.96 14.76
C SER A 154 -7.16 -4.02 15.03
N ASN A 155 -7.63 -4.10 16.27
CA ASN A 155 -8.57 -5.14 16.70
C ASN A 155 -9.89 -5.11 15.91
N ASP A 156 -10.49 -3.93 15.77
CA ASP A 156 -11.73 -3.70 15.00
C ASP A 156 -11.55 -3.98 13.50
N VAL A 157 -10.43 -3.59 12.90
CA VAL A 157 -10.11 -3.90 11.50
C VAL A 157 -9.96 -5.40 11.29
N TYR A 158 -9.27 -6.12 12.18
CA TYR A 158 -9.14 -7.57 12.10
C TYR A 158 -10.50 -8.27 12.07
N PHE A 159 -11.37 -7.96 13.03
CA PHE A 159 -12.69 -8.57 13.11
C PHE A 159 -13.55 -8.21 11.89
N GLN A 160 -13.49 -6.97 11.43
CA GLN A 160 -14.25 -6.55 10.25
C GLN A 160 -13.78 -7.28 8.98
N LEU A 161 -12.47 -7.47 8.79
CA LEU A 161 -11.92 -8.22 7.66
C LEU A 161 -12.33 -9.70 7.71
N GLN A 162 -12.33 -10.31 8.90
CA GLN A 162 -12.80 -11.68 9.07
C GLN A 162 -14.29 -11.81 8.73
N LEU A 163 -15.13 -10.90 9.22
CA LEU A 163 -16.56 -10.85 8.88
C LEU A 163 -16.80 -10.63 7.38
N SER A 164 -15.86 -9.97 6.70
CA SER A 164 -15.88 -9.76 5.25
C SER A 164 -15.46 -11.01 4.45
N GLY A 165 -15.11 -12.11 5.13
CA GLY A 165 -14.82 -13.41 4.54
C GLY A 165 -13.37 -13.62 4.12
N PHE A 166 -12.45 -12.74 4.53
CA PHE A 166 -11.02 -12.95 4.28
C PHE A 166 -10.47 -14.08 5.17
N ARG A 167 -9.61 -14.92 4.59
CA ARG A 167 -8.94 -16.02 5.29
C ARG A 167 -7.58 -15.62 5.86
N GLY A 168 -6.98 -14.57 5.31
CA GLY A 168 -5.75 -13.99 5.81
C GLY A 168 -5.70 -12.48 5.61
N ALA A 169 -4.93 -11.80 6.44
CA ALA A 169 -4.57 -10.40 6.29
C ALA A 169 -3.07 -10.22 6.51
N VAL A 170 -2.48 -9.17 5.94
CA VAL A 170 -1.09 -8.78 6.21
C VAL A 170 -1.04 -7.70 7.29
N MET A 171 0.05 -7.68 8.05
CA MET A 171 0.36 -6.63 9.02
C MET A 171 1.87 -6.49 9.18
N ASP A 172 2.35 -5.36 9.67
CA ASP A 172 3.79 -5.17 9.87
C ASP A 172 4.30 -5.86 11.15
N GLY A 173 5.41 -6.61 11.03
CA GLY A 173 6.00 -7.38 12.12
C GLY A 173 7.08 -6.62 12.89
N ARG A 174 6.83 -5.35 13.25
CA ARG A 174 7.79 -4.54 14.03
C ARG A 174 7.96 -5.02 15.47
N PRO A 175 9.11 -4.77 16.10
CA PRO A 175 9.38 -5.26 17.46
C PRO A 175 8.32 -4.87 18.50
N TRP A 176 7.81 -3.64 18.46
CA TRP A 176 6.79 -3.19 19.43
C TRP A 176 5.43 -3.86 19.21
N VAL A 177 5.12 -4.27 17.98
CA VAL A 177 3.88 -4.99 17.62
C VAL A 177 4.00 -6.47 18.01
N MET A 178 5.15 -7.08 17.70
CA MET A 178 5.40 -8.51 17.96
C MET A 178 5.66 -8.79 19.45
N GLY A 179 6.24 -7.84 20.18
CA GLY A 179 6.71 -8.03 21.54
C GLY A 179 7.84 -9.05 21.60
N TRP A 180 7.58 -10.23 22.16
CA TRP A 180 8.52 -11.34 22.24
C TRP A 180 8.39 -12.35 21.08
N ARG A 181 7.42 -12.13 20.18
CA ARG A 181 7.11 -13.03 19.07
C ARG A 181 8.03 -12.77 17.87
N GLU A 182 8.16 -13.76 17.00
CA GLU A 182 8.99 -13.69 15.79
C GLU A 182 8.10 -13.49 14.54
N PRO A 183 8.48 -12.64 13.56
CA PRO A 183 7.65 -12.36 12.38
C PRO A 183 7.71 -13.48 11.31
N THR A 184 7.95 -14.72 11.73
CA THR A 184 8.28 -15.89 10.90
C THR A 184 7.28 -17.04 11.05
N HIS A 185 6.11 -16.73 11.59
CA HIS A 185 5.03 -17.66 11.89
C HIS A 185 3.69 -17.10 11.40
N LEU A 186 2.72 -17.98 11.17
CA LEU A 186 1.34 -17.52 10.99
C LEU A 186 0.70 -17.22 12.34
N TYR A 187 0.07 -16.05 12.44
CA TYR A 187 -0.65 -15.62 13.62
C TYR A 187 -2.17 -15.61 13.42
N ARG A 188 -2.91 -15.51 14.51
CA ARG A 188 -4.36 -15.25 14.53
C ARG A 188 -4.74 -14.57 15.84
N TYR A 189 -5.86 -13.86 15.84
CA TYR A 189 -6.46 -13.42 17.10
C TYR A 189 -6.90 -14.65 17.90
N PRO A 190 -6.80 -14.65 19.25
CA PRO A 190 -7.19 -15.80 20.06
C PRO A 190 -8.61 -16.30 19.75
N ASN A 191 -8.76 -17.61 19.55
CA ASN A 191 -10.02 -18.28 19.17
C ASN A 191 -10.65 -17.89 17.82
N GLU A 192 -9.93 -17.15 16.96
CA GLU A 192 -10.43 -16.73 15.64
C GLU A 192 -9.78 -17.53 14.51
N GLU A 193 -10.28 -17.38 13.28
CA GLU A 193 -9.84 -18.19 12.14
C GLU A 193 -9.00 -17.44 11.10
N MET A 194 -9.19 -16.12 10.96
CA MET A 194 -8.42 -15.35 9.99
C MET A 194 -6.93 -15.32 10.38
N ARG A 195 -6.06 -15.67 9.43
CA ARG A 195 -4.61 -15.70 9.64
C ARG A 195 -3.97 -14.34 9.42
N LEU A 196 -2.86 -14.09 10.10
CA LEU A 196 -2.07 -12.87 9.99
C LEU A 196 -0.67 -13.22 9.48
N PHE A 197 -0.31 -12.59 8.36
CA PHE A 197 1.03 -12.59 7.83
C PHE A 197 1.76 -11.36 8.37
N THR A 198 2.73 -11.58 9.26
CA THR A 198 3.54 -10.51 9.84
C THR A 198 4.76 -10.26 8.97
N ARG A 199 4.85 -9.07 8.36
CA ARG A 199 5.98 -8.67 7.52
C ARG A 199 7.27 -8.77 8.32
N HIS A 200 8.27 -9.44 7.78
CA HIS A 200 9.60 -9.41 8.37
C HIS A 200 10.23 -8.04 8.07
N TYR A 201 9.96 -7.09 8.97
CA TYR A 201 10.28 -5.67 8.82
C TYR A 201 11.72 -5.43 8.35
N GLU A 202 12.72 -5.96 9.07
CA GLU A 202 14.13 -5.70 8.78
C GLU A 202 14.55 -6.19 7.39
N LEU A 203 14.34 -7.49 7.11
CA LEU A 203 14.65 -8.09 5.82
C LEU A 203 13.88 -7.45 4.66
N SER A 204 12.65 -7.00 4.90
CA SER A 204 11.87 -6.31 3.86
C SER A 204 12.45 -4.93 3.57
N ASP A 205 12.78 -4.14 4.60
CA ASP A 205 13.37 -2.80 4.46
C ASP A 205 14.79 -2.85 3.85
N ASP A 206 15.55 -3.91 4.08
CA ASP A 206 16.89 -4.06 3.50
C ASP A 206 16.87 -4.00 1.96
N VAL A 207 15.83 -4.54 1.34
CA VAL A 207 15.60 -4.48 -0.11
C VAL A 207 14.71 -3.30 -0.51
N GLY A 208 13.64 -3.04 0.25
CA GLY A 208 12.63 -2.04 -0.11
C GLY A 208 13.08 -0.59 0.08
N TYR A 209 13.97 -0.35 1.04
CA TYR A 209 14.37 0.99 1.48
C TYR A 209 15.90 1.19 1.46
N ARG A 210 16.67 0.20 1.94
CA ARG A 210 18.12 0.36 2.18
C ARG A 210 18.98 -0.07 0.99
N PHE A 211 18.42 -0.73 -0.02
CA PHE A 211 19.21 -1.37 -1.10
C PHE A 211 20.23 -0.43 -1.76
N SER A 212 19.82 0.79 -2.11
CA SER A 212 20.69 1.81 -2.71
C SER A 212 21.30 2.80 -1.71
N ASN A 213 20.99 2.68 -0.41
CA ASN A 213 21.55 3.53 0.62
C ASN A 213 23.03 3.16 0.81
N ARG A 214 23.96 4.10 0.64
CA ARG A 214 25.41 3.82 0.82
C ARG A 214 25.89 3.97 2.26
N GLN A 215 25.03 4.46 3.15
CA GLN A 215 25.39 4.80 4.53
C GLN A 215 25.07 3.69 5.53
N TRP A 216 24.24 2.69 5.17
CA TRP A 216 23.97 1.55 6.05
C TRP A 216 25.02 0.46 5.88
N ASN A 217 25.24 -0.30 6.95
CA ASN A 217 26.35 -1.26 7.04
C ASN A 217 26.22 -2.48 6.10
N GLY A 218 25.03 -2.73 5.55
CA GLY A 218 24.78 -3.81 4.60
C GLY A 218 25.01 -3.44 3.14
N TRP A 219 25.47 -2.22 2.83
CA TRP A 219 25.74 -1.80 1.45
C TRP A 219 27.15 -2.19 0.96
N PRO A 220 27.31 -2.68 -0.28
CA PRO A 220 26.24 -3.10 -1.19
C PRO A 220 25.59 -4.41 -0.75
N LEU A 221 24.25 -4.51 -0.89
CA LEU A 221 23.53 -5.73 -0.52
C LEU A 221 23.72 -6.80 -1.60
N MET A 222 24.44 -7.86 -1.25
CA MET A 222 24.68 -9.00 -2.14
C MET A 222 23.58 -10.06 -2.00
N ALA A 223 23.20 -10.69 -3.11
CA ALA A 223 22.13 -11.69 -3.16
C ALA A 223 22.41 -12.91 -2.26
N ASP A 224 23.65 -13.39 -2.22
CA ASP A 224 24.06 -14.55 -1.42
C ASP A 224 23.97 -14.27 0.09
N THR A 225 24.34 -13.05 0.47
CA THR A 225 24.32 -12.53 1.83
C THR A 225 22.87 -12.39 2.29
N TYR A 226 22.03 -11.74 1.48
CA TYR A 226 20.60 -11.60 1.78
C TYR A 226 19.89 -12.96 1.84
N ALA A 227 20.15 -13.87 0.90
CA ALA A 227 19.60 -15.22 0.92
C ALA A 227 20.01 -16.00 2.18
N THR A 228 21.23 -15.78 2.67
CA THR A 228 21.71 -16.36 3.92
C THR A 228 20.93 -15.82 5.12
N TRP A 229 20.71 -14.50 5.20
CA TRP A 229 19.92 -13.90 6.28
C TRP A 229 18.48 -14.41 6.30
N VAL A 230 17.82 -14.47 5.14
CA VAL A 230 16.46 -15.03 5.01
C VAL A 230 16.39 -16.47 5.51
N ARG A 231 17.39 -17.29 5.20
CA ARG A 231 17.46 -18.69 5.65
C ARG A 231 17.75 -18.82 7.15
N GLN A 232 18.48 -17.86 7.72
CA GLN A 232 18.89 -17.85 9.12
C GLN A 232 17.83 -17.33 10.08
N ALA A 233 16.87 -16.51 9.60
CA ALA A 233 15.64 -16.23 10.35
C ALA A 233 15.09 -17.57 10.88
N MET A 234 14.51 -17.69 12.07
CA MET A 234 14.01 -18.98 12.58
C MET A 234 12.49 -18.97 12.55
N GLY A 235 11.84 -20.06 12.12
CA GLY A 235 10.37 -20.15 12.10
C GLY A 235 9.84 -21.06 10.98
N GLU A 236 8.58 -20.86 10.63
CA GLU A 236 7.86 -21.60 9.60
C GLU A 236 8.18 -21.10 8.19
N PHE A 237 8.17 -19.77 8.00
CA PHE A 237 8.46 -19.09 6.75
C PHE A 237 8.96 -17.67 7.02
N VAL A 238 9.53 -17.02 6.02
CA VAL A 238 9.77 -15.57 6.03
C VAL A 238 8.73 -14.90 5.13
N PHE A 239 8.08 -13.85 5.63
CA PHE A 239 7.19 -13.02 4.82
C PHE A 239 7.90 -11.73 4.42
N LEU A 240 8.24 -11.61 3.13
CA LEU A 240 8.81 -10.41 2.56
C LEU A 240 7.71 -9.61 1.88
N ALA A 241 7.63 -8.32 2.19
CA ALA A 241 6.66 -7.44 1.57
C ALA A 241 7.24 -6.08 1.19
N TRP A 242 6.97 -5.67 -0.04
CA TRP A 242 7.53 -4.46 -0.67
C TRP A 242 6.47 -3.66 -1.43
N ASP A 243 6.72 -2.38 -1.64
CA ASP A 243 6.09 -1.68 -2.76
C ASP A 243 6.58 -2.31 -4.06
N PHE A 244 5.70 -2.47 -5.04
CA PHE A 244 6.10 -2.94 -6.37
C PHE A 244 7.04 -1.91 -7.04
N GLU A 245 6.84 -0.64 -6.71
CA GLU A 245 7.66 0.50 -7.11
C GLU A 245 9.10 0.46 -6.56
N THR A 246 9.41 -0.42 -5.59
CA THR A 246 10.79 -0.73 -5.20
C THR A 246 11.67 -1.06 -6.41
N PHE A 247 11.12 -1.78 -7.38
CA PHE A 247 11.83 -2.25 -8.56
C PHE A 247 11.71 -1.21 -9.68
N GLY A 248 12.72 -0.33 -9.77
CA GLY A 248 12.88 0.62 -10.87
C GLY A 248 12.52 2.07 -10.57
N GLU A 249 11.60 2.33 -9.64
CA GLU A 249 11.27 3.70 -9.20
C GLU A 249 12.03 4.07 -7.92
N HIS A 250 11.87 3.35 -6.81
CA HIS A 250 12.61 3.63 -5.57
C HIS A 250 14.09 3.27 -5.71
N HIS A 251 14.37 2.12 -6.34
CA HIS A 251 15.71 1.73 -6.74
C HIS A 251 15.79 1.65 -8.26
N ARG A 252 16.45 2.65 -8.86
CA ARG A 252 16.64 2.74 -10.32
C ARG A 252 17.36 1.52 -10.87
N ALA A 253 17.18 1.24 -12.15
CA ALA A 253 17.79 0.07 -12.79
C ALA A 253 19.33 0.02 -12.67
N ASP A 254 19.99 1.17 -12.69
CA ASP A 254 21.45 1.33 -12.53
C ASP A 254 21.96 1.07 -11.11
N SER A 255 21.07 0.95 -10.11
CA SER A 255 21.42 0.46 -8.77
C SER A 255 21.77 -1.02 -8.73
N GLY A 256 21.39 -1.78 -9.78
CA GLY A 256 21.58 -3.23 -9.83
C GLY A 256 20.41 -4.05 -9.24
N ILE A 257 19.29 -3.42 -8.87
CA ILE A 257 18.14 -4.12 -8.26
C ILE A 257 17.57 -5.26 -9.15
N PHE A 258 17.55 -5.07 -10.48
CA PHE A 258 17.05 -6.10 -11.41
C PHE A 258 17.97 -7.33 -11.49
N PRO A 259 19.30 -7.19 -11.77
CA PRO A 259 20.24 -8.29 -11.64
C PRO A 259 20.25 -8.94 -10.26
N PHE A 260 20.11 -8.15 -9.18
CA PHE A 260 20.04 -8.65 -7.81
C PHE A 260 18.88 -9.64 -7.65
N MET A 261 17.67 -9.35 -8.14
CA MET A 261 16.53 -10.26 -8.03
C MET A 261 16.73 -11.59 -8.77
N HIS A 262 17.41 -11.55 -9.93
CA HIS A 262 17.80 -12.78 -10.63
C HIS A 262 18.81 -13.61 -9.83
N ALA A 263 19.84 -12.97 -9.28
CA ALA A 263 20.83 -13.63 -8.44
C ALA A 263 20.20 -14.19 -7.16
N LEU A 264 19.32 -13.42 -6.52
CA LEU A 264 18.61 -13.80 -5.31
C LEU A 264 17.74 -15.05 -5.53
N HIS A 265 17.01 -15.10 -6.64
CA HIS A 265 16.27 -16.30 -7.02
C HIS A 265 17.20 -17.51 -7.21
N ALA A 266 18.33 -17.35 -7.90
CA ALA A 266 19.29 -18.42 -8.10
C ALA A 266 19.86 -18.94 -6.76
N ASP A 267 20.16 -18.05 -5.81
CA ASP A 267 20.62 -18.44 -4.48
C ASP A 267 19.52 -19.13 -3.66
N PHE A 268 18.27 -18.69 -3.75
CA PHE A 268 17.15 -19.39 -3.12
C PHE A 268 16.95 -20.80 -3.66
N VAL A 269 17.05 -21.00 -4.98
CA VAL A 269 16.99 -22.32 -5.62
C VAL A 269 18.17 -23.19 -5.18
N LYS A 270 19.39 -22.66 -5.21
CA LYS A 270 20.61 -23.34 -4.74
C LYS A 270 20.49 -23.78 -3.28
N ASN A 271 19.88 -22.94 -2.44
CA ASN A 271 19.66 -23.21 -1.03
C ASN A 271 18.38 -24.02 -0.74
N LYS A 272 17.66 -24.48 -1.78
CA LYS A 272 16.42 -25.27 -1.66
C LYS A 272 15.33 -24.57 -0.84
N MET A 273 15.27 -23.25 -0.91
CA MET A 273 14.14 -22.48 -0.38
C MET A 273 12.88 -22.83 -1.18
N ARG A 274 11.78 -23.03 -0.48
CA ARG A 274 10.46 -23.31 -1.04
C ARG A 274 9.63 -22.04 -1.04
N TYR A 275 9.25 -21.59 -2.22
CA TYR A 275 8.25 -20.52 -2.32
C TYR A 275 6.86 -21.06 -1.99
N LEU A 276 6.06 -20.26 -1.30
CA LEU A 276 4.65 -20.49 -1.02
C LEU A 276 3.85 -19.25 -1.43
N LEU A 277 2.68 -19.47 -2.03
CA LEU A 277 1.65 -18.44 -2.11
C LEU A 277 0.98 -18.26 -0.73
N PRO A 278 0.43 -17.09 -0.40
CA PRO A 278 -0.29 -16.88 0.86
C PRO A 278 -1.35 -17.96 1.17
N ALA A 279 -2.21 -18.32 0.23
CA ALA A 279 -3.21 -19.37 0.43
C ALA A 279 -2.58 -20.76 0.68
N GLU A 280 -1.43 -21.05 0.07
CA GLU A 280 -0.67 -22.27 0.31
C GLU A 280 -0.06 -22.28 1.70
N ALA A 281 0.45 -21.13 2.18
CA ALA A 281 0.97 -20.98 3.53
C ALA A 281 -0.12 -21.21 4.58
N ILE A 282 -1.31 -20.61 4.42
CA ILE A 282 -2.48 -20.85 5.31
C ILE A 282 -2.84 -22.34 5.36
N THR A 283 -2.76 -23.03 4.22
CA THR A 283 -3.11 -24.46 4.15
C THR A 283 -2.01 -25.36 4.75
N THR A 284 -0.76 -24.94 4.63
CA THR A 284 0.43 -25.68 5.10
C THR A 284 0.59 -25.56 6.62
N PHE A 285 0.46 -24.35 7.16
CA PHE A 285 0.65 -24.05 8.59
C PHE A 285 -0.71 -23.90 9.28
N LYS A 286 -1.34 -25.04 9.59
CA LYS A 286 -2.70 -25.07 10.15
C LYS A 286 -2.76 -24.49 11.56
N ASP A 287 -1.74 -24.75 12.36
CA ASP A 287 -1.65 -24.34 13.76
C ASP A 287 -1.05 -22.92 13.84
N ALA A 288 -1.88 -21.90 13.61
CA ALA A 288 -1.44 -20.52 13.76
C ALA A 288 -1.35 -20.12 15.24
N HIS A 289 -0.30 -19.38 15.55
CA HIS A 289 -0.01 -18.89 16.89
C HIS A 289 -0.97 -17.76 17.28
N GLU A 290 -1.32 -17.70 18.56
CA GLU A 290 -2.19 -16.64 19.05
C GLU A 290 -1.42 -15.34 19.30
N MET A 291 -1.95 -14.25 18.76
CA MET A 291 -1.45 -12.90 18.95
C MET A 291 -2.63 -11.95 19.16
N PRO A 292 -2.89 -11.52 20.40
CA PRO A 292 -3.78 -10.39 20.61
C PRO A 292 -3.17 -9.16 19.93
N LEU A 293 -4.00 -8.40 19.24
CA LEU A 293 -3.57 -7.19 18.54
C LEU A 293 -3.50 -6.02 19.52
N PRO A 294 -2.57 -5.07 19.31
CA PRO A 294 -2.45 -3.88 20.15
C PRO A 294 -3.73 -3.03 20.10
N GLU A 295 -4.00 -2.31 21.20
CA GLU A 295 -5.14 -1.39 21.29
C GLU A 295 -5.00 -0.21 20.33
N TYR A 296 -3.75 0.20 20.04
CA TYR A 296 -3.43 1.20 19.03
C TYR A 296 -3.05 0.50 17.73
N GLY A 297 -3.63 0.93 16.62
CA GLY A 297 -3.33 0.35 15.32
C GLY A 297 -1.86 0.52 14.92
N CYS A 298 -1.30 -0.54 14.33
CA CYS A 298 0.03 -0.52 13.72
C CYS A 298 -0.05 -0.31 12.21
N THR A 299 1.03 0.15 11.61
CA THR A 299 1.23 0.34 10.17
C THR A 299 2.67 -0.04 9.83
N TRP A 300 2.98 -0.30 8.56
CA TRP A 300 4.37 -0.47 8.13
C TRP A 300 5.14 0.84 7.96
N ALA A 301 4.47 2.00 8.04
CA ALA A 301 5.07 3.31 7.80
C ALA A 301 5.82 3.85 9.02
N GLY A 302 6.84 4.68 8.78
CA GLY A 302 7.56 5.40 9.83
C GLY A 302 8.17 4.48 10.90
N ASP A 303 7.78 4.70 12.17
CA ASP A 303 8.17 3.86 13.33
C ASP A 303 7.12 2.78 13.65
N GLY A 304 6.10 2.65 12.80
CA GLY A 304 5.07 1.62 12.83
C GLY A 304 3.76 2.07 13.46
N GLY A 305 3.73 3.23 14.09
CA GLY A 305 2.52 3.83 14.67
C GLY A 305 1.89 4.87 13.77
N MET A 306 0.67 5.30 14.13
CA MET A 306 -0.07 6.34 13.42
C MET A 306 0.55 7.74 13.50
N ASP A 307 1.57 7.93 14.34
CA ASP A 307 2.35 9.18 14.39
C ASP A 307 3.00 9.53 13.05
N PHE A 308 3.18 8.55 12.15
CA PHE A 308 3.59 8.84 10.79
C PHE A 308 2.55 9.70 10.04
N PHE A 309 1.26 9.39 10.20
CA PHE A 309 0.17 10.06 9.49
C PHE A 309 -0.51 11.18 10.29
N LEU A 310 -0.36 11.20 11.62
CA LEU A 310 -1.05 12.14 12.52
C LEU A 310 -0.11 12.86 13.49
N GLY A 311 1.21 12.79 13.26
CA GLY A 311 2.23 13.31 14.19
C GLY A 311 2.52 14.80 14.10
N ASN A 312 1.86 15.55 13.20
CA ASN A 312 1.99 17.00 13.15
C ASN A 312 0.62 17.71 12.99
N GLU A 313 0.58 19.01 13.31
CA GLU A 313 -0.66 19.79 13.32
C GLU A 313 -1.31 19.93 11.93
N ALA A 314 -0.52 19.95 10.87
CA ALA A 314 -1.03 20.06 9.50
C ALA A 314 -1.77 18.78 9.10
N GLN A 315 -1.17 17.62 9.36
CA GLN A 315 -1.78 16.30 9.19
C GLN A 315 -3.08 16.18 9.99
N GLN A 316 -3.06 16.56 11.27
CA GLN A 316 -4.26 16.53 12.12
C GLN A 316 -5.36 17.47 11.60
N GLY A 317 -4.99 18.64 11.06
CA GLY A 317 -5.93 19.56 10.42
C GLY A 317 -6.62 18.94 9.20
N ILE A 318 -5.86 18.30 8.31
CA ILE A 318 -6.41 17.59 7.15
C ILE A 318 -7.29 16.41 7.59
N PHE A 319 -6.87 15.63 8.60
CA PHE A 319 -7.65 14.50 9.10
C PHE A 319 -9.01 14.93 9.70
N ARG A 320 -9.08 16.08 10.39
CA ARG A 320 -10.37 16.65 10.82
C ARG A 320 -11.24 17.06 9.63
N LEU A 321 -10.64 17.63 8.59
CA LEU A 321 -11.36 18.00 7.37
C LEU A 321 -11.87 16.77 6.62
N MET A 322 -11.08 15.70 6.52
CA MET A 322 -11.48 14.37 6.04
C MET A 322 -12.76 13.88 6.74
N HIS A 323 -12.81 13.97 8.08
CA HIS A 323 -14.00 13.62 8.85
C HIS A 323 -15.21 14.49 8.50
N HIS A 324 -15.03 15.81 8.37
CA HIS A 324 -16.12 16.73 8.01
C HIS A 324 -16.67 16.48 6.61
N ILE A 325 -15.81 16.30 5.61
CA ILE A 325 -16.25 16.07 4.24
C ILE A 325 -16.97 14.72 4.10
N TYR A 326 -16.48 13.68 4.77
CA TYR A 326 -17.10 12.35 4.71
C TYR A 326 -18.50 12.36 5.29
N ASN A 327 -18.64 12.86 6.53
CA ASN A 327 -19.94 12.94 7.19
C ASN A 327 -20.92 13.83 6.43
N LYS A 328 -20.47 14.97 5.90
CA LYS A 328 -21.33 15.83 5.10
C LYS A 328 -21.76 15.17 3.80
N ALA A 329 -20.84 14.50 3.09
CA ALA A 329 -21.18 13.78 1.87
C ALA A 329 -22.23 12.68 2.14
N LYS A 330 -22.14 11.97 3.26
CA LYS A 330 -23.17 10.99 3.67
C LYS A 330 -24.55 11.63 3.88
N LEU A 331 -24.63 12.85 4.43
CA LEU A 331 -25.90 13.57 4.60
C LEU A 331 -26.57 13.87 3.25
N THR A 332 -25.80 14.16 2.21
CA THR A 332 -26.35 14.44 0.87
C THR A 332 -27.04 13.23 0.23
N LYS A 333 -26.70 12.01 0.69
CA LYS A 333 -27.10 10.73 0.07
C LYS A 333 -26.75 10.62 -1.43
N HIS A 334 -25.90 11.51 -1.95
CA HIS A 334 -25.50 11.53 -3.35
C HIS A 334 -24.29 10.61 -3.55
N PRO A 335 -24.41 9.49 -4.30
CA PRO A 335 -23.34 8.49 -4.41
C PRO A 335 -22.01 9.07 -4.89
N HIS A 336 -22.06 9.99 -5.85
CA HIS A 336 -20.85 10.62 -6.40
C HIS A 336 -20.13 11.54 -5.40
N LEU A 337 -20.87 12.27 -4.56
CA LEU A 337 -20.25 13.13 -3.53
C LEU A 337 -19.61 12.29 -2.43
N ILE A 338 -20.22 11.14 -2.10
CA ILE A 338 -19.64 10.16 -1.18
C ILE A 338 -18.35 9.58 -1.77
N ASP A 339 -18.32 9.23 -3.06
CA ASP A 339 -17.10 8.71 -3.71
C ASP A 339 -15.98 9.76 -3.74
N ILE A 340 -16.27 11.03 -4.08
CA ILE A 340 -15.28 12.12 -3.99
C ILE A 340 -14.75 12.26 -2.56
N ALA A 341 -15.62 12.18 -1.55
CA ALA A 341 -15.19 12.25 -0.16
C ALA A 341 -14.24 11.08 0.18
N MET A 342 -14.54 9.86 -0.28
CA MET A 342 -13.66 8.68 -0.10
C MET A 342 -12.30 8.86 -0.78
N TRP A 343 -12.25 9.44 -1.99
CA TRP A 343 -10.98 9.82 -2.65
C TRP A 343 -10.18 10.84 -1.86
N LEU A 344 -10.84 11.73 -1.13
CA LEU A 344 -10.16 12.68 -0.26
C LEU A 344 -9.74 12.04 1.08
N LEU A 345 -10.07 10.78 1.37
CA LEU A 345 -9.61 10.05 2.57
C LEU A 345 -8.30 9.29 2.37
N GLN A 346 -7.64 9.40 1.21
CA GLN A 346 -6.38 8.70 0.92
C GLN A 346 -5.28 9.01 1.95
N SER A 347 -4.54 7.99 2.40
CA SER A 347 -3.39 8.16 3.33
C SER A 347 -2.31 9.05 2.71
N ASP A 348 -2.16 9.01 1.39
CA ASP A 348 -1.22 9.83 0.63
C ASP A 348 -1.37 11.32 0.95
N ASN A 349 -2.60 11.81 1.13
CA ASN A 349 -2.83 13.22 1.47
C ASN A 349 -2.20 13.61 2.81
N LEU A 350 -1.97 12.67 3.72
CA LEU A 350 -1.27 12.88 4.99
C LEU A 350 0.22 12.54 4.90
N HIS A 351 0.59 11.53 4.12
CA HIS A 351 1.99 11.16 3.86
C HIS A 351 2.75 12.30 3.19
N LEU A 352 2.18 12.90 2.14
CA LEU A 352 2.83 13.97 1.35
C LEU A 352 3.05 15.28 2.12
N ILE A 353 2.61 15.37 3.37
CA ILE A 353 2.86 16.51 4.27
C ILE A 353 3.46 16.09 5.61
N GLN A 354 3.89 14.83 5.73
CA GLN A 354 4.50 14.29 6.96
C GLN A 354 5.78 15.03 7.33
N TRP A 355 6.51 15.51 6.33
CA TRP A 355 7.74 16.30 6.51
C TRP A 355 7.52 17.61 7.26
N PHE A 356 6.29 18.11 7.37
CA PHE A 356 6.02 19.35 8.10
C PHE A 356 6.38 19.22 9.58
N SER A 357 7.21 20.15 10.06
CA SER A 357 7.72 20.18 11.43
C SER A 357 8.49 18.91 11.85
N LYS A 358 8.97 18.11 10.89
CA LYS A 358 9.78 16.91 11.11
C LYS A 358 11.11 17.00 10.36
N ALA A 359 12.09 16.20 10.77
CA ALA A 359 13.40 16.10 10.15
C ALA A 359 13.86 14.64 10.09
N GLY A 360 14.91 14.37 9.32
CA GLY A 360 15.49 13.02 9.16
C GLY A 360 14.89 12.24 8.00
N ALA A 361 15.35 10.99 7.85
CA ALA A 361 15.13 10.18 6.65
C ALA A 361 13.64 9.99 6.28
N GLN A 362 12.75 9.86 7.26
CA GLN A 362 11.30 9.72 7.01
C GLN A 362 10.68 11.00 6.42
N ALA A 363 11.12 12.17 6.91
CA ALA A 363 10.68 13.46 6.39
C ALA A 363 11.24 13.69 4.97
N GLU A 364 12.49 13.31 4.73
CA GLU A 364 13.12 13.41 3.40
C GLU A 364 12.39 12.55 2.36
N VAL A 365 11.97 11.34 2.73
CA VAL A 365 11.17 10.45 1.88
C VAL A 365 9.81 11.07 1.55
N SER A 366 9.12 11.57 2.57
CA SER A 366 7.82 12.23 2.38
C SER A 366 7.93 13.47 1.48
N ALA A 367 9.01 14.24 1.65
CA ALA A 367 9.29 15.41 0.82
C ALA A 367 9.64 15.01 -0.63
N TYR A 368 10.36 13.91 -0.83
CA TYR A 368 10.68 13.35 -2.14
C TYR A 368 9.42 12.90 -2.91
N PHE A 369 8.44 12.32 -2.22
CA PHE A 369 7.17 11.90 -2.83
C PHE A 369 6.19 13.07 -3.05
N THR A 370 6.39 14.20 -2.36
CA THR A 370 5.59 15.41 -2.57
C THR A 370 5.79 15.91 -4.00
N PRO A 371 4.71 16.13 -4.79
CA PRO A 371 4.84 16.51 -6.18
C PRO A 371 5.74 17.73 -6.41
N ASP A 372 6.59 17.67 -7.43
CA ASP A 372 7.57 18.72 -7.74
C ASP A 372 6.86 20.05 -8.02
N GLU A 373 5.70 19.98 -8.68
CA GLU A 373 4.85 21.12 -9.02
C GLU A 373 4.28 21.82 -7.78
N TRP A 374 4.10 21.10 -6.67
CA TRP A 374 3.58 21.68 -5.43
C TRP A 374 4.63 22.56 -4.75
N TRP A 375 5.93 22.24 -4.91
CA TRP A 375 7.00 22.99 -4.28
C TRP A 375 7.12 24.45 -4.77
N GLU A 376 6.54 24.78 -5.93
CA GLU A 376 6.40 26.16 -6.41
C GLU A 376 5.59 27.05 -5.44
N LEU A 377 4.71 26.45 -4.62
CA LEU A 377 3.92 27.14 -3.61
C LEU A 377 4.71 27.40 -2.31
N GLY A 378 5.87 26.76 -2.16
CA GLY A 378 6.60 26.65 -0.89
C GLY A 378 5.88 25.79 0.15
N GLY A 379 6.60 25.32 1.16
CA GLY A 379 6.06 24.35 2.13
C GLY A 379 4.76 24.79 2.81
N LEU A 380 4.69 26.03 3.30
CA LEU A 380 3.45 26.57 3.90
C LEU A 380 2.32 26.77 2.87
N GLY A 381 2.67 27.04 1.60
CA GLY A 381 1.71 27.14 0.52
C GLY A 381 1.05 25.80 0.22
N ILE A 382 1.84 24.71 0.17
CA ILE A 382 1.31 23.34 0.00
C ILE A 382 0.25 23.05 1.06
N LEU A 383 0.58 23.25 2.35
CA LEU A 383 -0.34 22.98 3.46
C LEU A 383 -1.62 23.79 3.35
N ARG A 384 -1.50 25.09 3.06
CA ARG A 384 -2.64 26.00 2.94
C ARG A 384 -3.53 25.62 1.76
N GLU A 385 -2.96 25.36 0.59
CA GLU A 385 -3.74 25.00 -0.59
C GLU A 385 -4.36 23.61 -0.42
N GLN A 386 -3.67 22.64 0.18
CA GLN A 386 -4.26 21.34 0.47
C GLN A 386 -5.49 21.48 1.38
N GLN A 387 -5.42 22.24 2.47
CA GLN A 387 -6.59 22.53 3.32
C GLN A 387 -7.74 23.19 2.54
N ARG A 388 -7.42 24.11 1.62
CA ARG A 388 -8.42 24.79 0.79
C ARG A 388 -9.18 23.84 -0.12
N VAL A 389 -8.56 22.77 -0.64
CA VAL A 389 -9.27 21.74 -1.42
C VAL A 389 -10.43 21.16 -0.62
N TYR A 390 -10.18 20.73 0.63
CA TYR A 390 -11.21 20.16 1.50
C TYR A 390 -12.26 21.20 1.89
N VAL A 391 -11.85 22.43 2.24
CA VAL A 391 -12.79 23.50 2.62
C VAL A 391 -13.69 23.90 1.45
N ASN A 392 -13.15 23.99 0.23
CA ASN A 392 -13.91 24.33 -0.97
C ASN A 392 -14.94 23.24 -1.28
N PHE A 393 -14.55 21.96 -1.19
CA PHE A 393 -15.48 20.84 -1.35
C PHE A 393 -16.55 20.80 -0.26
N LEU A 394 -16.17 21.00 1.00
CA LEU A 394 -17.10 21.06 2.12
C LEU A 394 -18.17 22.14 1.91
N ARG A 395 -17.78 23.33 1.44
CA ARG A 395 -18.71 24.43 1.13
C ARG A 395 -19.58 24.15 -0.09
N ALA A 396 -19.02 23.53 -1.13
CA ALA A 396 -19.80 23.17 -2.32
C ALA A 396 -20.95 22.21 -2.01
N MET A 397 -20.75 21.32 -1.03
CA MET A 397 -21.81 20.42 -0.56
C MET A 397 -22.95 21.09 0.21
N ASP A 398 -22.86 22.38 0.58
CA ASP A 398 -23.96 23.09 1.29
C ASP A 398 -25.30 23.03 0.53
N GLU A 399 -25.26 22.95 -0.80
CA GLU A 399 -26.46 22.93 -1.64
C GLU A 399 -27.11 21.55 -1.78
N TYR A 400 -26.44 20.52 -1.28
CA TYR A 400 -26.84 19.12 -1.44
C TYR A 400 -27.29 18.50 -0.11
N VAL A 401 -27.30 19.26 0.99
CA VAL A 401 -27.68 18.81 2.35
C VAL A 401 -29.10 19.24 2.70
#